data_AF-A0A6A3IQ21-F1
#
_entry.id   AF-A0A6A3IQ21-F1
#
_cell.length_a   1.000
_cell.length_b   1.000
_cell.length_c   1.000
_cell.angle_alpha   90.00
_cell.angle_beta   90.00
_cell.angle_gamma   90.00
#
_symmetry.space_group_name_H-M   'P 1'
#
loop_
_entity.id
_entity.type
_entity.pdbx_description
1 polymer ?
#
loop_
_entity_poly.entity_id
_entity_poly.type
_entity_poly.pdbx_seq_one_letter_code
_entity_poly.pdbx_strand_id
1 'polypeptide(L)'
;MVNLFCGIVGVAGPAFVVDIDAEKTVGHLRKAIKTDNEDIKCPPRNLKLFLAKKGDAWLTEADVMKGKGNAFLGRGAYGCVFKVRQGQNDLALKIVEPWSVERLYQEKETLKNAQGTGLTAIPAGEVIEIRSGTADNAVIGAALLMSPVGHPLPRPASRQEVQDLFRLLWQLHAKGLVHGDPRVPNVIVSEGKPLWIDLVEVMKASTALKQVDADILTRAILSLPHTGSLDPTLEKWIDNYGQSSTQENIDQLAEAVWTLGLPKSLAFFKL
;
A
#
# COMPACT_ATOMS: atom_id res chain seq x y z
N MET A 1 -26.63 -16.96 -23.00
CA MET A 1 -25.97 -15.85 -23.73
C MET A 1 -26.51 -14.54 -23.19
N VAL A 2 -25.62 -13.60 -22.88
CA VAL A 2 -25.91 -12.31 -22.25
C VAL A 2 -25.26 -11.23 -23.10
N ASN A 3 -26.03 -10.18 -23.39
CA ASN A 3 -25.55 -9.04 -24.18
C ASN A 3 -25.16 -7.94 -23.21
N LEU A 4 -23.87 -7.60 -23.19
CA LEU A 4 -23.33 -6.53 -22.36
C LEU A 4 -23.12 -5.28 -23.20
N PHE A 5 -23.75 -4.18 -22.79
CA PHE A 5 -23.49 -2.87 -23.38
C PHE A 5 -22.28 -2.25 -22.69
N CYS A 6 -21.24 -1.98 -23.46
CA CYS A 6 -19.94 -1.48 -23.01
C CYS A 6 -19.66 -0.09 -23.55
N GLY A 7 -19.04 0.76 -22.74
CA GLY A 7 -18.54 2.07 -23.15
C GLY A 7 -17.09 2.26 -22.68
N ILE A 8 -16.35 3.11 -23.37
CA ILE A 8 -14.97 3.45 -23.02
C ILE A 8 -14.99 4.72 -22.17
N VAL A 9 -14.46 4.65 -20.96
CA VAL A 9 -14.37 5.80 -20.06
C VAL A 9 -13.47 6.88 -20.66
N GLY A 10 -13.93 8.13 -20.62
CA GLY A 10 -13.17 9.30 -21.10
C GLY A 10 -13.13 9.46 -22.63
N VAL A 11 -13.79 8.59 -23.38
CA VAL A 11 -13.91 8.69 -24.84
C VAL A 11 -15.37 8.99 -25.21
N ALA A 12 -15.59 10.09 -25.92
CA ALA A 12 -16.92 10.39 -26.46
C ALA A 12 -17.20 9.46 -27.65
N GLY A 13 -18.12 8.51 -27.48
CA GLY A 13 -18.49 7.55 -28.50
C GLY A 13 -19.71 6.71 -28.12
N PRO A 14 -20.33 6.02 -29.09
CA PRO A 14 -21.45 5.13 -28.84
C PRO A 14 -21.02 3.92 -28.01
N ALA A 15 -21.95 3.37 -27.21
CA ALA A 15 -21.75 2.08 -26.57
C ALA A 15 -21.68 0.96 -27.63
N PHE A 16 -20.88 -0.06 -27.37
CA PHE A 16 -20.78 -1.27 -28.18
C PHE A 16 -21.30 -2.49 -27.41
N VAL A 17 -21.76 -3.52 -28.11
CA VAL A 17 -22.32 -4.73 -27.51
C VAL A 17 -21.29 -5.85 -27.53
N VAL A 18 -21.18 -6.58 -26.44
CA VAL A 18 -20.36 -7.80 -26.34
C VAL A 18 -21.24 -8.94 -25.88
N ASP A 19 -21.26 -10.01 -26.66
CA ASP A 19 -22.02 -11.22 -26.37
C ASP A 19 -21.14 -12.20 -25.58
N ILE A 20 -21.63 -12.63 -24.42
CA ILE A 20 -20.93 -13.61 -23.60
C ILE A 20 -21.87 -14.63 -23.00
N ASP A 21 -21.41 -15.87 -22.92
CA ASP A 21 -22.12 -16.89 -22.17
C ASP A 21 -22.07 -16.60 -20.65
N ALA A 22 -23.21 -16.73 -19.97
CA ALA A 22 -23.42 -16.31 -18.59
C ALA A 22 -22.51 -17.06 -17.60
N GLU A 23 -22.09 -18.28 -17.96
CA GLU A 23 -21.21 -19.11 -17.15
C GLU A 23 -19.72 -18.78 -17.33
N LYS A 24 -19.38 -17.84 -18.22
CA LYS A 24 -17.98 -17.49 -18.51
C LYS A 24 -17.43 -16.46 -17.53
N THR A 25 -16.15 -16.57 -17.26
CA THR A 25 -15.45 -15.72 -16.29
C THR A 25 -15.13 -14.33 -16.86
N VAL A 26 -14.80 -13.37 -15.97
CA VAL A 26 -14.33 -12.02 -16.35
C VAL A 26 -13.10 -12.06 -17.28
N GLY A 27 -12.26 -13.09 -17.17
CA GLY A 27 -11.14 -13.28 -18.08
C GLY A 27 -11.58 -13.55 -19.52
N HIS A 28 -12.68 -14.29 -19.71
CA HIS A 28 -13.29 -14.51 -21.02
C HIS A 28 -13.93 -13.23 -21.55
N LEU A 29 -14.59 -12.45 -20.69
CA LEU A 29 -15.15 -11.15 -21.06
C LEU A 29 -14.08 -10.17 -21.56
N ARG A 30 -12.94 -10.08 -20.89
CA ARG A 30 -11.82 -9.24 -21.34
C ARG A 30 -11.27 -9.66 -22.71
N LYS A 31 -11.28 -10.96 -23.00
CA LYS A 31 -10.87 -11.47 -24.32
C LYS A 31 -11.91 -11.13 -25.38
N ALA A 32 -13.19 -11.37 -25.11
CA ALA A 32 -14.29 -11.05 -26.02
C ALA A 32 -14.33 -9.56 -26.39
N ILE A 33 -14.25 -8.66 -25.39
CA ILE A 33 -14.18 -7.20 -25.61
C ILE A 33 -13.04 -6.83 -26.56
N LYS A 34 -11.87 -7.47 -26.44
CA LYS A 34 -10.73 -7.18 -27.32
C LYS A 34 -10.94 -7.73 -28.73
N THR A 35 -11.51 -8.93 -28.84
CA THR A 35 -11.82 -9.53 -30.14
C THR A 35 -12.81 -8.67 -30.92
N ASP A 36 -13.80 -8.09 -30.23
CA ASP A 36 -14.89 -7.35 -30.87
C ASP A 36 -14.61 -5.84 -31.00
N ASN A 37 -13.48 -5.34 -30.49
CA ASN A 37 -13.13 -3.93 -30.54
C ASN A 37 -11.63 -3.69 -30.81
N GLU A 38 -11.31 -3.31 -32.05
CA GLU A 38 -9.94 -3.10 -32.52
C GLU A 38 -9.27 -1.85 -31.94
N ASP A 39 -10.02 -0.88 -31.41
CA ASP A 39 -9.48 0.35 -30.84
C ASP A 39 -8.74 0.09 -29.51
N ILE A 40 -9.02 -1.05 -28.88
CA ILE A 40 -8.41 -1.46 -27.61
C ILE A 40 -7.05 -2.13 -27.86
N LYS A 41 -5.98 -1.33 -27.81
CA LYS A 41 -4.62 -1.80 -28.12
C LYS A 41 -3.93 -2.57 -26.97
N CYS A 42 -4.36 -2.43 -25.72
CA CYS A 42 -3.69 -3.06 -24.58
C CYS A 42 -3.96 -4.59 -24.48
N PRO A 43 -3.11 -5.38 -23.80
CA PRO A 43 -3.38 -6.80 -23.55
C PRO A 43 -4.70 -7.01 -22.78
N PRO A 44 -5.50 -8.06 -23.05
CA PRO A 44 -6.77 -8.30 -22.35
C PRO A 44 -6.65 -8.30 -20.84
N ARG A 45 -5.53 -8.83 -20.30
CA ARG A 45 -5.25 -8.85 -18.85
C ARG A 45 -5.15 -7.46 -18.22
N ASN A 46 -4.83 -6.43 -19.01
CA ASN A 46 -4.70 -5.04 -18.56
C ASN A 46 -6.02 -4.26 -18.62
N LEU A 47 -7.10 -4.84 -19.18
CA LEU A 47 -8.40 -4.21 -19.20
C LEU A 47 -8.99 -4.14 -17.80
N LYS A 48 -9.40 -2.94 -17.42
CA LYS A 48 -10.14 -2.67 -16.18
C LYS A 48 -11.61 -2.52 -16.55
N LEU A 49 -12.42 -3.47 -16.10
CA LEU A 49 -13.86 -3.49 -16.34
C LEU A 49 -14.57 -2.99 -15.10
N PHE A 50 -15.60 -2.20 -15.32
CA PHE A 50 -16.38 -1.60 -14.26
C PHE A 50 -17.85 -1.64 -14.64
N LEU A 51 -18.72 -1.79 -13.64
CA LEU A 51 -20.16 -1.69 -13.86
C LEU A 51 -20.51 -0.23 -14.14
N ALA A 52 -21.23 0.05 -15.23
CA ALA A 52 -21.57 1.41 -15.64
C ALA A 52 -22.85 1.97 -14.99
N LYS A 53 -23.69 1.10 -14.41
CA LYS A 53 -24.98 1.48 -13.84
C LYS A 53 -25.20 0.81 -12.48
N LYS A 54 -25.63 1.57 -11.47
CA LYS A 54 -26.06 1.05 -10.16
C LYS A 54 -27.50 1.50 -9.90
N GLY A 55 -28.44 0.56 -10.02
CA GLY A 55 -29.88 0.89 -10.06
C GLY A 55 -30.20 1.70 -11.32
N ASP A 56 -30.77 2.89 -11.16
CA ASP A 56 -31.11 3.79 -12.26
C ASP A 56 -30.05 4.86 -12.59
N ALA A 57 -28.99 4.96 -11.79
CA ALA A 57 -27.94 5.96 -11.99
C ALA A 57 -26.73 5.40 -12.77
N TRP A 58 -26.23 6.19 -13.72
CA TRP A 58 -24.94 5.96 -14.39
C TRP A 58 -23.79 6.40 -13.49
N LEU A 59 -22.74 5.58 -13.41
CA LEU A 59 -21.57 5.86 -12.58
C LEU A 59 -20.53 6.67 -13.38
N THR A 60 -19.96 7.71 -12.77
CA THR A 60 -18.79 8.41 -13.33
C THR A 60 -17.52 7.57 -13.13
N GLU A 61 -16.41 7.90 -13.81
CA GLU A 61 -15.11 7.28 -13.54
C GLU A 61 -14.72 7.38 -12.06
N ALA A 62 -14.99 8.54 -11.45
CA ALA A 62 -14.74 8.75 -10.03
C ALA A 62 -15.64 7.87 -9.15
N ASP A 63 -16.91 7.66 -9.51
CA ASP A 63 -17.83 6.80 -8.74
C ASP A 63 -17.50 5.32 -8.87
N VAL A 64 -17.04 4.92 -10.05
CA VAL A 64 -16.49 3.59 -10.32
C VAL A 64 -15.22 3.33 -9.52
N MET A 65 -14.32 4.31 -9.47
CA MET A 65 -13.08 4.22 -8.72
C MET A 65 -13.30 4.32 -7.20
N LYS A 66 -14.29 5.11 -6.75
CA LYS A 66 -14.84 5.09 -5.38
C LYS A 66 -15.55 3.77 -5.06
N GLY A 67 -16.11 3.13 -6.10
CA GLY A 67 -16.82 1.86 -6.08
C GLY A 67 -15.91 0.63 -6.24
N LYS A 68 -14.57 0.78 -6.23
CA LYS A 68 -13.70 -0.30 -5.75
C LYS A 68 -14.23 -0.62 -4.36
N GLY A 69 -14.99 -1.70 -4.23
CA GLY A 69 -15.56 -2.06 -2.94
C GLY A 69 -14.46 -1.96 -1.89
N ASN A 70 -14.78 -1.39 -0.72
CA ASN A 70 -13.85 -1.25 0.41
C ASN A 70 -13.10 -2.57 0.75
N ALA A 71 -13.56 -3.69 0.17
CA ALA A 71 -12.90 -4.97 0.05
C ALA A 71 -11.48 -4.96 -0.52
N PHE A 72 -11.05 -4.10 -1.46
CA PHE A 72 -9.64 -4.09 -1.93
C PHE A 72 -8.87 -2.92 -1.32
N LEU A 73 -7.87 -3.23 -0.49
CA LEU A 73 -7.10 -2.23 0.27
C LEU A 73 -5.79 -1.86 -0.41
N GLY A 74 -5.14 -2.80 -1.09
CA GLY A 74 -3.86 -2.52 -1.75
C GLY A 74 -3.18 -3.73 -2.37
N ARG A 75 -2.07 -3.48 -3.06
CA ARG A 75 -1.18 -4.51 -3.60
C ARG A 75 0.25 -4.12 -3.28
N GLY A 76 0.96 -5.00 -2.58
CA GLY A 76 2.40 -4.90 -2.35
C GLY A 76 3.19 -5.62 -3.45
N ALA A 77 4.51 -5.68 -3.30
CA ALA A 77 5.38 -6.41 -4.22
C ALA A 77 5.08 -7.92 -4.27
N TYR A 78 4.56 -8.47 -3.17
CA TYR A 78 4.46 -9.92 -2.94
C TYR A 78 3.01 -10.43 -2.78
N GLY A 79 2.01 -9.54 -2.90
CA GLY A 79 0.64 -9.93 -2.62
C GLY A 79 -0.39 -8.81 -2.72
N CYS A 80 -1.63 -9.16 -2.43
CA CYS A 80 -2.79 -8.26 -2.39
C CYS A 80 -3.44 -8.26 -1.00
N VAL A 81 -4.00 -7.12 -0.62
CA VAL A 81 -4.64 -6.93 0.68
C VAL A 81 -6.11 -6.60 0.47
N PHE A 82 -6.98 -7.32 1.17
CA PHE A 82 -8.42 -7.16 1.11
C PHE A 82 -9.02 -6.87 2.47
N LYS A 83 -10.07 -6.05 2.53
CA LYS A 83 -10.94 -5.97 3.70
C LYS A 83 -11.88 -7.16 3.69
N VAL A 84 -11.89 -7.93 4.77
CA VAL A 84 -12.79 -9.05 5.01
C VAL A 84 -13.55 -8.82 6.31
N ARG A 85 -14.65 -9.54 6.49
CA ARG A 85 -15.47 -9.48 7.71
C ARG A 85 -15.49 -10.84 8.40
N GLN A 86 -15.11 -10.85 9.66
CA GLN A 86 -15.20 -12.03 10.54
C GLN A 86 -16.10 -11.68 11.71
N GLY A 87 -17.33 -12.20 11.70
CA GLY A 87 -18.38 -11.77 12.64
C GLY A 87 -18.73 -10.29 12.45
N GLN A 88 -18.58 -9.50 13.52
CA GLN A 88 -18.78 -8.04 13.48
C GLN A 88 -17.49 -7.25 13.21
N ASN A 89 -16.34 -7.91 13.13
CA ASN A 89 -15.03 -7.27 12.99
C ASN A 89 -14.62 -7.19 11.52
N ASP A 90 -14.16 -6.01 11.12
CA ASP A 90 -13.50 -5.80 9.84
C ASP A 90 -11.99 -6.05 10.00
N LEU A 91 -11.43 -6.91 9.15
CA LEU A 91 -10.02 -7.32 9.15
C LEU A 91 -9.39 -7.10 7.78
N ALA A 92 -8.07 -6.96 7.73
CA ALA A 92 -7.29 -6.95 6.50
C ALA A 92 -6.73 -8.35 6.24
N LEU A 93 -7.06 -8.95 5.08
CA LEU A 93 -6.55 -10.23 4.60
C LEU A 93 -5.47 -9.97 3.55
N LYS A 94 -4.20 -10.23 3.91
CA LYS A 94 -3.08 -10.24 2.96
C LYS A 94 -2.97 -11.62 2.34
N ILE A 95 -2.92 -11.71 1.01
CA ILE A 95 -2.76 -12.95 0.25
C ILE A 95 -1.49 -12.84 -0.59
N VAL A 96 -0.65 -13.86 -0.54
CA VAL A 96 0.65 -13.91 -1.23
C VAL A 96 0.78 -15.13 -2.13
N GLU A 97 1.66 -15.02 -3.14
CA GLU A 97 2.03 -16.09 -4.05
C GLU A 97 2.97 -17.13 -3.38
N PRO A 98 3.12 -18.35 -3.96
CA PRO A 98 3.82 -19.47 -3.31
C PRO A 98 5.24 -19.14 -2.83
N TRP A 99 6.01 -18.39 -3.63
CA TRP A 99 7.40 -18.03 -3.31
C TRP A 99 7.52 -16.96 -2.21
N SER A 100 6.40 -16.39 -1.76
CA SER A 100 6.38 -15.35 -0.72
C SER A 100 5.80 -15.85 0.60
N VAL A 101 5.50 -17.15 0.71
CA VAL A 101 4.93 -17.75 1.92
C VAL A 101 5.84 -17.59 3.13
N GLU A 102 7.14 -17.88 2.98
CA GLU A 102 8.12 -17.71 4.05
C GLU A 102 8.20 -16.26 4.55
N ARG A 103 8.19 -15.30 3.62
CA ARG A 103 8.16 -13.86 3.94
C ARG A 103 6.91 -13.49 4.74
N LEU A 104 5.76 -14.09 4.45
CA LEU A 104 4.53 -13.84 5.20
C LEU A 104 4.60 -14.37 6.64
N TYR A 105 5.27 -15.52 6.86
CA TYR A 105 5.55 -16.01 8.22
C TYR A 105 6.49 -15.07 8.97
N GLN A 106 7.54 -14.59 8.33
CA GLN A 106 8.47 -13.62 8.92
C GLN A 106 7.78 -12.30 9.28
N GLU A 107 6.92 -11.80 8.39
CA GLU A 107 6.12 -10.60 8.63
C GLU A 107 5.17 -10.78 9.82
N LYS A 108 4.48 -11.93 9.91
CA LYS A 108 3.63 -12.25 11.07
C LYS A 108 4.41 -12.18 12.38
N GLU A 109 5.57 -12.83 12.46
CA GLU A 109 6.37 -12.85 13.69
C GLU A 109 6.91 -11.45 14.02
N THR A 110 7.24 -10.65 13.00
CA THR A 110 7.65 -9.25 13.19
C THR A 110 6.51 -8.39 13.76
N LEU A 111 5.31 -8.49 13.20
CA LEU A 111 4.12 -7.78 13.71
C LEU A 111 3.76 -8.26 15.14
N LYS A 112 3.90 -9.55 15.43
CA LYS A 112 3.67 -10.11 16.78
C LYS A 112 4.65 -9.54 17.81
N ASN A 113 5.92 -9.41 17.45
CA ASN A 113 6.93 -8.78 18.31
C ASN A 113 6.66 -7.28 18.53
N ALA A 114 6.06 -6.61 17.54
CA ALA A 114 5.71 -5.19 17.60
C ALA A 114 4.34 -4.91 18.26
N GLN A 115 3.48 -5.91 18.45
CA GLN A 115 2.10 -5.76 18.92
C GLN A 115 1.97 -4.95 20.22
N GLY A 116 2.90 -5.12 21.18
CA GLY A 116 2.90 -4.40 22.45
C GLY A 116 3.29 -2.92 22.35
N THR A 117 3.77 -2.45 21.19
CA THR A 117 4.17 -1.06 20.99
C THR A 117 2.98 -0.13 20.74
N GLY A 118 1.89 -0.69 20.18
CA GLY A 118 0.77 0.09 19.68
C GLY A 118 1.12 0.96 18.46
N LEU A 119 2.22 0.70 17.76
CA LEU A 119 2.68 1.48 16.59
C LEU A 119 2.45 0.75 15.26
N THR A 120 2.02 -0.51 15.28
CA THR A 120 1.86 -1.35 14.09
C THR A 120 0.44 -1.91 14.01
N ALA A 121 0.04 -2.36 12.82
CA ALA A 121 -1.01 -3.36 12.73
C ALA A 121 -0.60 -4.65 13.47
N ILE A 122 -1.57 -5.48 13.81
CA ILE A 122 -1.36 -6.72 14.56
C ILE A 122 -1.94 -7.91 13.79
N PRO A 123 -1.30 -9.08 13.84
CA PRO A 123 -1.86 -10.28 13.26
C PRO A 123 -3.11 -10.69 14.04
N ALA A 124 -4.19 -10.99 13.32
CA ALA A 124 -5.48 -11.41 13.86
C ALA A 124 -5.70 -12.93 13.72
N GLY A 125 -4.61 -13.70 13.64
CA GLY A 125 -4.64 -15.15 13.50
C GLY A 125 -3.32 -15.74 13.03
N GLU A 126 -3.35 -17.04 12.75
CA GLU A 126 -2.24 -17.78 12.15
C GLU A 126 -2.21 -17.59 10.62
N VAL A 127 -1.06 -17.89 10.01
CA VAL A 127 -0.96 -17.95 8.55
C VAL A 127 -1.81 -19.10 8.03
N ILE A 128 -2.60 -18.83 7.00
CA ILE A 128 -3.47 -19.80 6.33
C ILE A 128 -2.81 -20.17 5.01
N GLU A 129 -2.29 -21.39 4.90
CA GLU A 129 -1.77 -21.90 3.62
C GLU A 129 -2.91 -22.18 2.64
N ILE A 130 -2.78 -21.65 1.43
CA ILE A 130 -3.72 -21.89 0.34
C ILE A 130 -3.15 -23.05 -0.47
N ARG A 131 -3.91 -24.14 -0.57
CA ARG A 131 -3.48 -25.37 -1.25
C ARG A 131 -4.29 -25.63 -2.51
N SER A 132 -3.66 -26.27 -3.48
CA SER A 132 -4.30 -26.71 -4.71
C SER A 132 -5.29 -27.84 -4.43
N GLY A 133 -6.42 -27.85 -5.15
CA GLY A 133 -7.38 -28.96 -5.12
C GLY A 133 -6.93 -30.20 -5.91
N THR A 134 -5.68 -30.22 -6.39
CA THR A 134 -5.06 -31.36 -7.10
C THR A 134 -4.58 -32.42 -6.13
N ALA A 135 -4.32 -33.63 -6.64
CA ALA A 135 -3.93 -34.80 -5.82
C ALA A 135 -2.61 -34.59 -5.04
N ASP A 136 -1.73 -33.72 -5.51
CA ASP A 136 -0.47 -33.35 -4.86
C ASP A 136 -0.64 -32.32 -3.72
N ASN A 137 -1.83 -31.71 -3.58
CA ASN A 137 -2.18 -30.75 -2.52
C ASN A 137 -1.11 -29.65 -2.30
N ALA A 138 -0.49 -29.22 -3.40
CA ALA A 138 0.63 -28.29 -3.39
C ALA A 138 0.22 -26.93 -2.80
N VAL A 139 1.13 -26.29 -2.04
CA VAL A 139 0.89 -24.92 -1.53
C VAL A 139 1.01 -23.95 -2.69
N ILE A 140 -0.09 -23.26 -2.99
CA ILE A 140 -0.19 -22.29 -4.08
C ILE A 140 -0.23 -20.83 -3.59
N GLY A 141 -0.10 -20.62 -2.28
CA GLY A 141 -0.04 -19.31 -1.67
C GLY A 141 -0.28 -19.38 -0.16
N ALA A 142 -0.34 -18.23 0.49
CA ALA A 142 -0.74 -18.13 1.88
C ALA A 142 -1.49 -16.83 2.14
N ALA A 143 -2.20 -16.77 3.27
CA ALA A 143 -2.89 -15.59 3.70
C ALA A 143 -2.72 -15.29 5.20
N LEU A 144 -2.76 -14.01 5.57
CA LEU A 144 -2.69 -13.56 6.95
C LEU A 144 -3.78 -12.51 7.21
N LEU A 145 -4.50 -12.68 8.32
CA LEU A 145 -5.44 -11.69 8.82
C LEU A 145 -4.74 -10.69 9.72
N MET A 146 -5.10 -9.42 9.61
CA MET A 146 -4.53 -8.31 10.37
C MET A 146 -5.61 -7.32 10.80
N SER A 147 -5.34 -6.61 11.89
CA SER A 147 -6.18 -5.55 12.45
C SER A 147 -5.32 -4.36 12.88
N PRO A 148 -5.82 -3.12 12.84
CA PRO A 148 -7.11 -2.69 12.31
C PRO A 148 -7.08 -2.52 10.77
N VAL A 149 -8.26 -2.30 10.18
CA VAL A 149 -8.38 -1.84 8.80
C VAL A 149 -8.36 -0.32 8.78
N GLY A 150 -7.25 0.26 8.34
CA GLY A 150 -7.09 1.69 8.15
C GLY A 150 -7.17 2.13 6.69
N HIS A 151 -7.17 3.43 6.46
CA HIS A 151 -6.93 4.00 5.14
C HIS A 151 -5.45 4.41 5.01
N PRO A 152 -4.85 4.42 3.80
CA PRO A 152 -3.49 4.88 3.61
C PRO A 152 -3.27 6.31 4.15
N LEU A 153 -2.11 6.56 4.75
CA LEU A 153 -1.71 7.91 5.14
C LEU A 153 -1.50 8.76 3.86
N PRO A 154 -2.12 9.95 3.77
CA PRO A 154 -1.84 10.88 2.68
C PRO A 154 -0.36 11.28 2.66
N ARG A 155 0.14 11.69 1.49
CA ARG A 155 1.48 12.28 1.42
C ARG A 155 1.52 13.54 2.29
N PRO A 156 2.53 13.69 3.18
CA PRO A 156 2.64 14.87 4.03
C PRO A 156 2.77 16.13 3.18
N ALA A 157 2.00 17.16 3.53
CA ALA A 157 1.90 18.43 2.82
C ALA A 157 2.29 19.63 3.70
N SER A 158 2.54 19.39 5.00
CA SER A 158 2.94 20.40 5.97
C SER A 158 4.17 19.98 6.76
N ARG A 159 4.85 20.99 7.33
CA ARG A 159 5.98 20.79 8.26
C ARG A 159 5.62 19.85 9.40
N GLN A 160 4.44 20.02 9.98
CA GLN A 160 3.98 19.20 11.10
C GLN A 160 3.77 17.74 10.69
N GLU A 161 3.16 17.48 9.53
CA GLU A 161 2.95 16.11 9.05
C GLU A 161 4.27 15.39 8.73
N VAL A 162 5.28 16.11 8.22
CA VAL A 162 6.63 15.53 8.04
C VAL A 162 7.23 15.18 9.40
N GLN A 163 7.19 16.09 10.36
CA GLN A 163 7.68 15.84 11.72
C GLN A 163 6.96 14.67 12.39
N ASP A 164 5.64 14.60 12.30
CA ASP A 164 4.84 13.53 12.91
C ASP A 164 5.19 12.16 12.32
N LEU A 165 5.43 12.08 11.01
CA LEU A 165 5.83 10.83 10.36
C LEU A 165 7.24 10.38 10.78
N PHE A 166 8.19 11.31 10.88
CA PHE A 166 9.53 11.01 11.40
C PHE A 166 9.51 10.61 12.87
N ARG A 167 8.68 11.27 13.70
CA ARG A 167 8.46 10.89 15.10
C ARG A 167 7.84 9.51 15.23
N LEU A 168 6.93 9.13 14.34
CA LEU A 168 6.36 7.78 14.29
C LEU A 168 7.44 6.72 14.02
N LEU A 169 8.41 7.01 13.15
CA LEU A 169 9.56 6.14 12.91
C LEU A 169 10.44 6.07 14.17
N TRP A 170 10.75 7.20 14.78
CA TRP A 170 11.54 7.24 16.02
C TRP A 170 10.88 6.48 17.18
N GLN A 171 9.56 6.57 17.34
CA GLN A 171 8.84 5.81 18.35
C GLN A 171 9.04 4.29 18.18
N LEU A 172 9.10 3.80 16.94
CA LEU A 172 9.40 2.40 16.65
C LEU A 172 10.85 2.06 17.06
N HIS A 173 11.81 2.92 16.70
CA HIS A 173 13.22 2.79 17.07
C HIS A 173 13.47 2.84 18.58
N ALA A 174 12.70 3.65 19.31
CA ALA A 174 12.75 3.75 20.76
C ALA A 174 12.25 2.47 21.46
N LYS A 175 11.45 1.65 20.76
CA LYS A 175 11.05 0.30 21.21
C LYS A 175 12.05 -0.79 20.81
N GLY A 176 13.19 -0.41 20.21
CA GLY A 176 14.24 -1.34 19.80
C GLY A 176 13.94 -2.08 18.50
N LEU A 177 12.97 -1.60 17.72
CA LEU A 177 12.54 -2.17 16.45
C LEU A 177 12.97 -1.26 15.30
N VAL A 178 13.16 -1.83 14.12
CA VAL A 178 13.30 -1.11 12.85
C VAL A 178 12.21 -1.59 11.90
N HIS A 179 11.81 -0.76 10.95
CA HIS A 179 10.82 -1.09 9.95
C HIS A 179 11.43 -1.84 8.75
N GLY A 180 12.64 -1.46 8.33
CA GLY A 180 13.33 -2.03 7.16
C GLY A 180 12.86 -1.50 5.80
N ASP A 181 11.71 -0.82 5.77
CA ASP A 181 11.13 -0.20 4.57
C ASP A 181 10.17 0.96 4.90
N PRO A 182 10.54 1.90 5.80
CA PRO A 182 9.60 2.93 6.25
C PRO A 182 9.30 3.90 5.12
N ARG A 183 8.08 3.84 4.59
CA ARG A 183 7.60 4.70 3.51
C ARG A 183 6.19 5.16 3.82
N VAL A 184 5.79 6.33 3.30
CA VAL A 184 4.41 6.85 3.46
C VAL A 184 3.33 5.80 3.10
N PRO A 185 3.47 5.02 2.01
CA PRO A 185 2.48 3.97 1.68
C PRO A 185 2.40 2.82 2.68
N ASN A 186 3.42 2.65 3.54
CA ASN A 186 3.47 1.64 4.59
C ASN A 186 2.93 2.18 5.93
N VAL A 187 2.19 3.29 5.90
CA VAL A 187 1.44 3.80 7.04
C VAL A 187 -0.05 3.80 6.71
N ILE A 188 -0.85 3.25 7.62
CA ILE A 188 -2.31 3.38 7.61
C ILE A 188 -2.75 4.25 8.78
N VAL A 189 -3.90 4.90 8.63
CA VAL A 189 -4.57 5.62 9.71
C VAL A 189 -5.85 4.86 10.06
N SER A 190 -5.98 4.53 11.33
CA SER A 190 -7.17 3.90 11.91
C SER A 190 -7.57 4.65 13.15
N GLU A 191 -8.83 5.09 13.22
CA GLU A 191 -9.36 5.86 14.37
C GLU A 191 -8.50 7.09 14.73
N GLY A 192 -7.98 7.78 13.72
CA GLY A 192 -7.11 8.95 13.89
C GLY A 192 -5.67 8.63 14.31
N LYS A 193 -5.31 7.34 14.46
CA LYS A 193 -3.97 6.91 14.85
C LYS A 193 -3.20 6.33 13.65
N PRO A 194 -1.98 6.82 13.36
CA PRO A 194 -1.12 6.23 12.34
C PRO A 194 -0.46 4.95 12.86
N LEU A 195 -0.39 3.93 12.00
CA LEU A 195 0.19 2.62 12.29
C LEU A 195 1.04 2.15 11.11
N TRP A 196 2.22 1.60 11.41
CA TRP A 196 3.09 0.93 10.43
C TRP A 196 2.52 -0.43 10.00
N ILE A 197 2.72 -0.77 8.73
CA ILE A 197 2.42 -2.05 8.10
C ILE A 197 3.63 -2.51 7.25
N ASP A 198 3.63 -3.75 6.74
CA ASP A 198 4.68 -4.26 5.85
C ASP A 198 6.11 -4.15 6.44
N LEU A 199 6.30 -4.60 7.68
CA LEU A 199 7.62 -4.61 8.34
C LEU A 199 8.53 -5.69 7.71
N VAL A 200 9.76 -5.33 7.36
CA VAL A 200 10.74 -6.18 6.68
C VAL A 200 11.79 -6.68 7.68
N GLU A 201 11.49 -7.82 8.29
CA GLU A 201 12.42 -8.76 8.93
C GLU A 201 13.22 -8.34 10.18
N VAL A 202 13.44 -9.35 11.01
CA VAL A 202 13.97 -9.28 12.38
C VAL A 202 15.48 -9.01 12.37
N MET A 203 15.86 -7.79 12.76
CA MET A 203 17.14 -7.55 13.42
C MET A 203 16.91 -6.61 14.59
N LYS A 204 17.58 -6.88 15.73
CA LYS A 204 17.63 -5.88 16.81
C LYS A 204 18.08 -4.56 16.21
N ALA A 205 17.35 -3.49 16.49
CA ALA A 205 17.70 -2.18 15.98
C ALA A 205 19.17 -1.86 16.27
N SER A 206 19.96 -1.77 15.21
CA SER A 206 21.34 -1.29 15.28
C SER A 206 21.39 0.14 14.78
N THR A 207 22.46 0.86 15.10
CA THR A 207 22.77 2.18 14.55
C THR A 207 22.62 2.20 13.03
N ALA A 208 23.21 1.22 12.34
CA ALA A 208 23.17 1.15 10.87
C ALA A 208 21.75 0.95 10.33
N LEU A 209 20.91 0.14 10.98
CA LEU A 209 19.54 -0.09 10.51
C LEU A 209 18.64 1.12 10.72
N LYS A 210 18.79 1.82 11.85
CA LYS A 210 18.04 3.07 12.09
C LYS A 210 18.41 4.16 11.10
N GLN A 211 19.68 4.20 10.69
CA GLN A 211 20.19 5.10 9.65
C GLN A 211 19.58 4.76 8.29
N VAL A 212 19.54 3.47 7.92
CA VAL A 212 18.90 2.99 6.68
C VAL A 212 17.41 3.35 6.66
N ASP A 213 16.68 3.12 7.75
CA ASP A 213 15.27 3.49 7.87
C ASP A 213 15.06 5.00 7.69
N ALA A 214 15.90 5.82 8.32
CA ALA A 214 15.84 7.28 8.17
C ALA A 214 16.13 7.74 6.74
N ASP A 215 17.08 7.11 6.03
CA ASP A 215 17.38 7.37 4.63
C ASP A 215 16.22 6.97 3.71
N ILE A 216 15.66 5.77 3.87
CA ILE A 216 14.51 5.29 3.08
C ILE A 216 13.32 6.24 3.22
N LEU A 217 12.98 6.62 4.46
CA LEU A 217 11.86 7.54 4.71
C LEU A 217 12.12 8.92 4.12
N THR A 218 13.34 9.45 4.27
CA THR A 218 13.77 10.72 3.68
C THR A 218 13.57 10.71 2.16
N ARG A 219 14.12 9.70 1.48
CA ARG A 219 13.99 9.57 0.02
C ARG A 219 12.55 9.40 -0.41
N ALA A 220 11.75 8.63 0.34
CA ALA A 220 10.34 8.40 0.02
C ALA A 220 9.52 9.71 0.08
N ILE A 221 9.71 10.52 1.13
CA ILE A 221 9.02 11.82 1.27
C ILE A 221 9.43 12.77 0.14
N LEU A 222 10.71 12.75 -0.25
CA LEU A 222 11.26 13.60 -1.32
C LEU A 222 11.02 13.05 -2.73
N SER A 223 10.40 11.88 -2.88
CA SER A 223 10.27 11.18 -4.16
C SER A 223 11.60 10.96 -4.90
N LEU A 224 12.65 10.68 -4.15
CA LEU A 224 13.97 10.37 -4.68
C LEU A 224 14.13 8.85 -4.91
N PRO A 225 14.96 8.44 -5.89
CA PRO A 225 15.31 7.04 -6.07
C PRO A 225 16.08 6.49 -4.86
N HIS A 226 16.02 5.17 -4.67
CA HIS A 226 16.75 4.47 -3.60
C HIS A 226 18.27 4.51 -3.77
N THR A 227 18.77 4.80 -4.97
CA THR A 227 20.20 4.94 -5.27
C THR A 227 20.50 6.35 -5.78
N GLY A 228 21.69 6.85 -5.47
CA GLY A 228 22.15 8.18 -5.88
C GLY A 228 22.48 9.09 -4.70
N SER A 229 23.23 10.16 -5.00
CA SER A 229 23.64 11.16 -4.01
C SER A 229 22.43 11.83 -3.37
N LEU A 230 22.42 11.90 -2.05
CA LEU A 230 21.50 12.77 -1.32
C LEU A 230 22.19 14.11 -1.07
N ASP A 231 21.43 15.14 -0.67
CA ASP A 231 22.03 16.39 -0.22
C ASP A 231 22.96 16.11 0.99
N PRO A 232 24.22 16.60 0.99
CA PRO A 232 25.16 16.32 2.07
C PRO A 232 24.67 16.75 3.47
N THR A 233 23.79 17.75 3.53
CA THR A 233 23.15 18.19 4.77
C THR A 233 22.20 17.11 5.30
N LEU A 234 21.41 16.50 4.41
CA LEU A 234 20.50 15.41 4.77
C LEU A 234 21.28 14.15 5.17
N GLU A 235 22.34 13.81 4.43
CA GLU A 235 23.23 12.69 4.78
C GLU A 235 23.80 12.87 6.19
N LYS A 236 24.30 14.06 6.51
CA LYS A 236 24.81 14.39 7.85
C LYS A 236 23.72 14.22 8.93
N TRP A 237 22.49 14.65 8.69
CA TRP A 237 21.41 14.50 9.67
C TRP A 237 20.97 13.05 9.85
N ILE A 238 20.96 12.26 8.77
CA ILE A 238 20.72 10.82 8.82
C ILE A 238 21.81 10.12 9.66
N ASP A 239 23.08 10.46 9.42
CA ASP A 239 24.22 9.92 10.17
C ASP A 239 24.13 10.27 11.66
N ASN A 240 23.83 11.54 11.98
CA ASN A 240 23.65 11.99 13.36
C ASN A 240 22.54 11.21 14.08
N TYR A 241 21.42 10.96 13.40
CA TYR A 241 20.32 10.18 13.96
C TYR A 241 20.67 8.69 14.14
N GLY A 242 21.40 8.10 13.19
CA GLY A 242 21.90 6.74 13.31
C GLY A 242 22.80 6.57 14.53
N GLN A 243 23.74 7.51 14.73
CA GLN A 243 24.67 7.52 15.87
C GLN A 243 23.97 7.75 17.20
N SER A 244 23.00 8.68 17.25
CA SER A 244 22.24 9.00 18.45
C SER A 244 20.76 9.18 18.11
N SER A 245 19.96 8.14 18.32
CA SER A 245 18.56 8.10 17.89
C SER A 245 17.61 8.75 18.91
N THR A 246 17.87 10.01 19.27
CA THR A 246 16.99 10.80 20.13
C THR A 246 15.84 11.44 19.35
N GLN A 247 14.83 11.93 20.07
CA GLN A 247 13.72 12.67 19.44
C GLN A 247 14.21 13.98 18.81
N GLU A 248 15.16 14.67 19.44
CA GLU A 248 15.73 15.90 18.92
C GLU A 248 16.41 15.66 17.56
N ASN A 249 17.19 14.59 17.43
CA ASN A 249 17.89 14.29 16.19
C ASN A 249 16.94 13.93 15.04
N ILE A 250 15.85 13.19 15.31
CA ILE A 250 14.86 12.91 14.25
C ILE A 250 14.08 14.17 13.86
N ASP A 251 13.79 15.05 14.83
CA ASP A 251 13.09 16.31 14.57
C ASP A 251 13.96 17.26 13.71
N GLN A 252 15.28 17.27 13.92
CA GLN A 252 16.22 18.02 13.07
C GLN A 252 16.29 17.46 11.64
N LEU A 253 16.30 16.12 11.48
CA LEU A 253 16.23 15.50 10.16
C LEU A 253 14.91 15.85 9.46
N ALA A 254 13.78 15.74 10.16
CA ALA A 254 12.48 16.11 9.62
C ALA A 254 12.42 17.58 9.17
N GLU A 255 13.01 18.49 9.96
CA GLU A 255 13.13 19.90 9.61
C GLU A 255 13.95 20.11 8.33
N ALA A 256 15.10 19.44 8.21
CA ALA A 256 15.96 19.52 7.04
C ALA A 256 15.23 18.98 5.79
N VAL A 257 14.50 17.87 5.90
CA VAL A 257 13.68 17.32 4.82
C VAL A 257 12.62 18.31 4.36
N TRP A 258 11.90 18.94 5.30
CA TRP A 258 10.89 19.95 4.99
C TRP A 258 11.49 21.20 4.30
N THR A 259 12.62 21.70 4.80
CA THR A 259 13.24 22.93 4.30
C THR A 259 13.95 22.78 2.96
N LEU A 260 14.59 21.63 2.70
CA LEU A 260 15.42 21.39 1.52
C LEU A 260 14.66 20.75 0.36
N GLY A 261 13.66 19.92 0.62
CA GLY A 261 13.21 18.96 -0.38
C GLY A 261 11.76 19.07 -0.86
N LEU A 262 10.90 19.86 -0.22
CA LEU A 262 9.54 20.10 -0.73
C LEU A 262 9.49 21.44 -1.47
N PRO A 263 8.99 21.48 -2.72
CA PRO A 263 8.90 22.72 -3.47
C PRO A 263 8.05 23.70 -2.65
N LYS A 264 8.68 24.80 -2.22
CA LYS A 264 7.97 25.97 -1.72
C LYS A 264 7.08 26.40 -2.87
N SER A 265 5.80 26.03 -2.82
CA SER A 265 4.84 26.60 -3.75
C SER A 265 4.98 28.10 -3.60
N LEU A 266 5.41 28.74 -4.69
CA LEU A 266 5.27 30.17 -4.89
C LEU A 266 3.86 30.51 -4.42
N ALA A 267 3.76 31.30 -3.36
CA ALA A 267 2.53 31.93 -2.97
C ALA A 267 2.09 32.78 -4.18
N PHE A 268 1.24 32.22 -5.03
CA PHE A 268 0.51 33.00 -6.01
C PHE A 268 -0.42 33.89 -5.21
N PHE A 269 0.01 35.14 -5.00
CA PHE A 269 -0.89 36.23 -4.68
C PHE A 269 -1.94 36.26 -5.81
N LYS A 270 -3.19 35.94 -5.45
CA LYS A 270 -4.33 36.36 -6.25
C LYS A 270 -4.40 37.89 -6.16
N LEU A 271 -4.12 38.57 -7.27
CA LEU A 271 -4.73 39.87 -7.56
C LEU A 271 -6.19 39.64 -7.94
#